data_AF-A0A1Q7UJS7-F1
#
_entry.id   AF-A0A1Q7UJS7-F1
#
_cell.length_a   1.000
_cell.length_b   1.000
_cell.length_c   1.000
_cell.angle_alpha   90.00
_cell.angle_beta   90.00
_cell.angle_gamma   90.00
#
_symmetry.space_group_name_H-M   'P 1'
#
loop_
_entity.id
_entity.type
_entity.pdbx_description
1 polymer ?
#
loop_
_entity_poly.entity_id
_entity_poly.type
_entity_poly.pdbx_seq_one_letter_code
_entity_poly.pdbx_strand_id
1 'polypeptide(L)'
;MDVSRRAALLLLAGALVLGAAPLASASQLIDRDATNVRLQANARGQALLTYRARGGFHSVVASGAVNARAPSSSVPQVQFRKDYSGRTWASGGSCRRYDGPRLALLVTACAAPDGSYWAVQSWRRTLPNFGGAPTSRLGAWELHLSHWTGETASLEAWTDWVYAGRYHHLFGRLTYAGQPVYGFSTTKVGSPLDDYGRNIYVDTLDSRYGKGWRRENAFLAHRPTGVFCYGFYPFTSRGPGNGSKYRLTVVGPGVTPDVSVVIPGLHDFNRNSPGDVAYESQQNARQDSVAAGDKKCKVH
;
A
#
# COMPACT_ATOMS: atom_id res chain seq x y z
N MET A 1 27.64 23.04 -55.54
CA MET A 1 26.41 23.02 -54.73
C MET A 1 25.84 21.62 -54.84
N ASP A 2 25.74 20.93 -53.69
CA ASP A 2 24.95 19.71 -53.38
C ASP A 2 25.11 18.48 -54.29
N VAL A 3 25.16 17.23 -53.80
CA VAL A 3 24.22 16.58 -52.89
C VAL A 3 24.89 15.41 -52.13
N SER A 4 24.72 15.42 -50.80
CA SER A 4 24.45 14.35 -49.82
C SER A 4 25.09 12.96 -49.98
N ARG A 5 26.06 12.60 -49.10
CA ARG A 5 25.92 12.08 -47.71
C ARG A 5 25.35 10.66 -47.58
N ARG A 6 26.29 9.73 -47.40
CA ARG A 6 26.16 8.39 -46.81
C ARG A 6 25.71 8.49 -45.34
N ALA A 7 24.85 7.58 -44.88
CA ALA A 7 24.89 7.07 -43.51
C ALA A 7 24.12 5.75 -43.40
N ALA A 8 24.83 4.71 -42.98
CA ALA A 8 24.34 3.36 -42.77
C ALA A 8 23.49 3.26 -41.48
N LEU A 9 22.46 2.43 -41.54
CA LEU A 9 21.65 1.99 -40.40
C LEU A 9 22.45 1.03 -39.51
N LEU A 10 22.61 1.38 -38.23
CA LEU A 10 23.01 0.45 -37.18
C LEU A 10 21.84 0.32 -36.18
N LEU A 11 21.19 -0.85 -36.21
CA LEU A 11 20.19 -1.28 -35.24
C LEU A 11 20.90 -1.74 -33.95
N LEU A 12 20.83 -0.95 -32.88
CA LEU A 12 21.18 -1.41 -31.54
C LEU A 12 19.96 -2.05 -30.86
N ALA A 13 20.00 -3.36 -30.70
CA ALA A 13 19.12 -4.10 -29.80
C ALA A 13 19.56 -3.88 -28.35
N GLY A 14 18.86 -3.01 -27.63
CA GLY A 14 19.06 -2.80 -26.19
C GLY A 14 18.24 -3.80 -25.37
N ALA A 15 18.87 -4.84 -24.85
CA ALA A 15 18.27 -5.73 -23.86
C ALA A 15 18.07 -4.97 -22.54
N LEU A 16 16.82 -4.70 -22.17
CA LEU A 16 16.44 -4.12 -20.88
C LEU A 16 16.61 -5.18 -19.78
N VAL A 17 17.73 -5.15 -19.06
CA VAL A 17 17.87 -5.88 -17.80
C VAL A 17 17.07 -5.13 -16.74
N LEU A 18 15.85 -5.59 -16.47
CA LEU A 18 15.04 -5.18 -15.32
C LEU A 18 15.71 -5.71 -14.05
N GLY A 19 16.62 -4.92 -13.48
CA GLY A 19 17.10 -5.14 -12.13
C GLY A 19 15.94 -5.01 -11.14
N ALA A 20 15.51 -6.13 -10.56
CA ALA A 20 14.59 -6.14 -9.45
C ALA A 20 15.32 -5.55 -8.24
N ALA A 21 15.16 -4.24 -8.00
CA ALA A 21 15.60 -3.64 -6.75
C ALA A 21 14.92 -4.40 -5.59
N PRO A 22 15.64 -4.75 -4.51
CA PRO A 22 15.02 -5.34 -3.33
C PRO A 22 13.97 -4.36 -2.79
N LEU A 23 12.70 -4.76 -2.86
CA LEU A 23 11.59 -3.99 -2.31
C LEU A 23 11.79 -3.92 -0.80
N ALA A 24 12.00 -2.72 -0.27
CA ALA A 24 12.05 -2.52 1.16
C ALA A 24 10.70 -2.89 1.78
N SER A 25 10.73 -3.72 2.84
CA SER A 25 9.55 -4.40 3.38
C SER A 25 9.11 -3.73 4.68
N ALA A 26 8.06 -2.90 4.60
CA ALA A 26 7.15 -2.61 5.70
C ALA A 26 6.06 -3.72 5.74
N SER A 27 5.36 -3.97 6.86
CA SER A 27 4.54 -5.20 7.15
C SER A 27 5.01 -6.43 6.36
N GLN A 28 6.00 -7.13 6.89
CA GLN A 28 6.92 -7.80 5.98
C GLN A 28 6.28 -8.94 5.22
N LEU A 29 6.39 -8.86 3.89
CA LEU A 29 6.06 -9.95 2.99
C LEU A 29 6.83 -11.21 3.40
N ILE A 30 6.08 -12.27 3.66
CA ILE A 30 6.62 -13.60 3.97
C ILE A 30 6.65 -14.46 2.72
N ASP A 31 5.52 -14.56 2.03
CA ASP A 31 5.38 -15.38 0.82
C ASP A 31 4.18 -14.95 -0.03
N ARG A 32 3.89 -15.73 -1.08
CA ARG A 32 2.80 -15.50 -2.02
C ARG A 32 1.96 -16.76 -2.21
N ASP A 33 0.67 -16.55 -2.50
CA ASP A 33 -0.33 -17.56 -2.80
C ASP A 33 -0.38 -18.68 -1.74
N ALA A 34 -0.24 -18.26 -0.49
CA ALA A 34 -0.21 -19.14 0.67
C ALA A 34 -1.62 -19.60 1.07
N THR A 35 -1.73 -20.86 1.48
CA THR A 35 -2.95 -21.48 1.99
C THR A 35 -2.66 -22.20 3.31
N ASN A 36 -3.71 -22.63 4.03
CA ASN A 36 -3.57 -23.33 5.32
C ASN A 36 -2.67 -22.58 6.31
N VAL A 37 -2.83 -21.26 6.35
CA VAL A 37 -2.01 -20.35 7.16
C VAL A 37 -2.36 -20.52 8.64
N ARG A 38 -1.35 -20.76 9.47
CA ARG A 38 -1.48 -20.81 10.93
C ARG A 38 -0.39 -19.97 11.57
N LEU A 39 -0.79 -19.22 12.58
CA LEU A 39 0.09 -18.34 13.34
C LEU A 39 0.15 -18.83 14.79
N GLN A 40 1.37 -18.93 15.31
CA GLN A 40 1.65 -19.06 16.73
C GLN A 40 2.64 -17.98 17.16
N ALA A 41 2.58 -17.56 18.42
CA ALA A 41 3.51 -16.64 19.03
C ALA A 41 3.89 -17.17 20.41
N ASN A 42 5.09 -16.84 20.88
CA ASN A 42 5.58 -17.24 22.19
C ASN A 42 6.02 -16.02 23.02
N ALA A 43 6.26 -16.24 24.31
CA ALA A 43 6.68 -15.20 25.25
C ALA A 43 8.10 -14.62 24.99
N ARG A 44 8.83 -15.14 23.98
CA ARG A 44 10.16 -14.63 23.59
C ARG A 44 10.09 -13.61 22.46
N GLY A 45 8.89 -13.15 22.08
CA GLY A 45 8.70 -12.24 20.96
C GLY A 45 9.00 -12.88 19.60
N GLN A 46 8.76 -14.19 19.48
CA GLN A 46 8.82 -14.91 18.21
C GLN A 46 7.42 -15.27 17.73
N ALA A 47 7.23 -15.26 16.41
CA ALA A 47 6.08 -15.87 15.75
C ALA A 47 6.52 -17.02 14.86
N LEU A 48 5.80 -18.13 14.94
CA LEU A 48 5.86 -19.24 13.99
C LEU A 48 4.68 -19.13 13.02
N LEU A 49 4.99 -18.91 11.76
CA LEU A 49 4.03 -18.90 10.66
C LEU A 49 4.21 -20.16 9.82
N THR A 50 3.20 -21.03 9.82
CA THR A 50 3.18 -22.22 8.96
C THR A 50 2.12 -22.08 7.88
N TYR A 51 2.42 -22.51 6.66
CA TYR A 51 1.49 -22.42 5.53
C TYR A 51 1.89 -23.41 4.43
N ARG A 52 1.03 -23.54 3.41
CA ARG A 52 1.36 -24.23 2.15
C ARG A 52 1.46 -23.24 1.01
N ALA A 53 2.51 -23.36 0.21
CA ALA A 53 2.71 -22.56 -1.01
C ALA A 53 3.63 -23.33 -1.98
N ARG A 54 3.46 -23.12 -3.29
CA ARG A 54 4.25 -23.79 -4.34
C ARG A 54 4.32 -25.33 -4.17
N GLY A 55 3.20 -25.95 -3.77
CA GLY A 55 3.10 -27.40 -3.54
C GLY A 55 3.77 -27.91 -2.25
N GLY A 56 4.48 -27.06 -1.50
CA GLY A 56 5.22 -27.43 -0.29
C GLY A 56 4.61 -26.88 1.01
N PHE A 57 4.99 -27.50 2.13
CA PHE A 57 4.79 -26.94 3.47
C PHE A 57 5.96 -26.01 3.81
N HIS A 58 5.64 -24.86 4.41
CA HIS A 58 6.61 -23.86 4.83
C HIS A 58 6.42 -23.55 6.31
N SER A 59 7.53 -23.27 6.98
CA SER A 59 7.61 -22.92 8.39
C SER A 59 8.58 -21.75 8.53
N VAL A 60 8.07 -20.59 8.93
CA VAL A 60 8.86 -19.36 9.05
C VAL A 60 8.77 -18.85 10.47
N VAL A 61 9.92 -18.68 11.11
CA VAL A 61 10.02 -18.00 12.40
C VAL A 61 10.41 -16.56 12.18
N ALA A 62 9.62 -15.62 12.70
CA ALA A 62 9.89 -14.19 12.67
C ALA A 62 10.14 -13.66 14.09
N SER A 63 11.09 -12.74 14.26
CA SER A 63 11.42 -12.16 15.57
C SER A 63 12.17 -10.84 15.47
N GLY A 64 12.39 -10.19 16.61
CA GLY A 64 13.35 -9.09 16.76
C GLY A 64 12.87 -7.71 16.29
N ALA A 65 11.59 -7.57 15.98
CA ALA A 65 11.00 -6.32 15.50
C ALA A 65 9.57 -6.17 16.02
N VAL A 66 9.21 -4.96 16.44
CA VAL A 66 7.87 -4.55 16.86
C VAL A 66 7.65 -3.09 16.44
N ASN A 67 6.43 -2.74 16.06
CA ASN A 67 6.03 -1.37 15.68
C ASN A 67 6.81 -0.80 14.47
N ALA A 68 6.85 0.52 14.38
CA ALA A 68 7.61 1.27 13.39
C ALA A 68 8.35 2.43 14.06
N ARG A 69 9.44 2.86 13.42
CA ARG A 69 10.13 4.13 13.71
C ARG A 69 9.46 5.27 12.95
N ALA A 70 9.47 6.46 13.56
CA ALA A 70 9.16 7.71 12.86
C ALA A 70 10.10 7.92 11.67
N PRO A 71 9.68 8.63 10.60
CA PRO A 71 10.51 8.85 9.43
C PRO A 71 11.89 9.43 9.77
N SER A 72 12.95 8.74 9.33
CA SER A 72 14.34 9.19 9.48
C SER A 72 15.16 8.83 8.26
N SER A 73 15.94 9.78 7.75
CA SER A 73 16.86 9.54 6.63
C SER A 73 18.20 8.92 7.07
N SER A 74 18.46 8.81 8.37
CA SER A 74 19.74 8.34 8.92
C SER A 74 19.64 7.01 9.68
N VAL A 75 18.42 6.57 9.98
CA VAL A 75 18.17 5.40 10.82
C VAL A 75 17.29 4.42 10.04
N PRO A 76 17.70 3.15 9.84
CA PRO A 76 16.85 2.16 9.19
C PRO A 76 15.54 1.93 9.93
N GLN A 77 14.51 1.59 9.17
CA GLN A 77 13.22 1.15 9.66
C GLN A 77 13.31 -0.24 10.31
N VAL A 78 12.37 -0.54 11.20
CA VAL A 78 12.27 -1.82 11.92
C VAL A 78 11.89 -2.96 10.95
N GLN A 79 12.56 -4.10 11.06
CA GLN A 79 12.38 -5.27 10.19
C GLN A 79 12.58 -6.59 10.97
N PHE A 80 11.82 -7.63 10.63
CA PHE A 80 11.98 -8.95 11.25
C PHE A 80 13.28 -9.64 10.83
N ARG A 81 13.85 -10.38 11.77
CA ARG A 81 14.70 -11.52 11.44
C ARG A 81 13.79 -12.68 11.06
N LYS A 82 13.99 -13.26 9.87
CA LYS A 82 13.17 -14.34 9.32
C LYS A 82 14.01 -15.60 9.13
N ASP A 83 13.64 -16.67 9.80
CA ASP A 83 14.19 -18.01 9.61
C ASP A 83 13.17 -18.87 8.85
N TYR A 84 13.42 -19.07 7.56
CA TYR A 84 12.58 -19.88 6.67
C TYR A 84 12.77 -21.39 6.84
N SER A 85 13.67 -21.84 7.73
CA SER A 85 13.79 -23.26 8.10
C SER A 85 12.86 -23.66 9.25
N GLY A 86 12.37 -22.67 10.02
CA GLY A 86 11.57 -22.87 11.22
C GLY A 86 12.32 -23.45 12.42
N ARG A 87 13.63 -23.69 12.30
CA ARG A 87 14.44 -24.39 13.31
C ARG A 87 14.70 -23.55 14.56
N THR A 88 14.64 -22.24 14.44
CA THR A 88 14.82 -21.30 15.57
C THR A 88 13.58 -21.14 16.46
N TRP A 89 12.51 -21.90 16.19
CA TRP A 89 11.32 -21.86 17.02
C TRP A 89 11.61 -22.43 18.40
N ALA A 90 11.59 -21.56 19.42
CA ALA A 90 11.53 -22.02 20.78
C ALA A 90 10.13 -22.58 21.03
N SER A 91 10.03 -23.91 21.23
CA SER A 91 8.79 -24.61 21.51
C SER A 91 8.01 -23.94 22.66
N GLY A 92 6.67 -23.97 22.57
CA GLY A 92 5.78 -23.34 23.56
C GLY A 92 5.00 -22.14 23.02
N GLY A 93 4.15 -22.36 22.01
CA GLY A 93 3.25 -21.32 21.51
C GLY A 93 2.10 -21.06 22.48
N SER A 94 1.87 -19.80 22.80
CA SER A 94 0.77 -19.35 23.67
C SER A 94 0.10 -18.13 23.06
N CYS A 95 -0.50 -18.33 21.89
CA CYS A 95 -1.40 -17.36 21.28
C CYS A 95 -2.74 -17.36 22.02
N ARG A 96 -3.11 -16.22 22.60
CA ARG A 96 -4.50 -15.98 23.01
C ARG A 96 -5.31 -15.50 21.81
N ARG A 97 -6.64 -15.61 21.91
CA ARG A 97 -7.55 -15.04 20.90
C ARG A 97 -7.23 -13.55 20.74
N TYR A 98 -7.09 -13.11 19.49
CA TYR A 98 -6.89 -11.70 19.18
C TYR A 98 -8.05 -10.85 19.70
N ASP A 99 -7.73 -9.82 20.48
CA ASP A 99 -8.66 -8.87 21.09
C ASP A 99 -8.33 -7.40 20.72
N GLY A 100 -7.41 -7.19 19.78
CA GLY A 100 -7.00 -5.86 19.32
C GLY A 100 -7.96 -5.22 18.29
N PRO A 101 -7.54 -4.09 17.70
CA PRO A 101 -8.33 -3.35 16.70
C PRO A 101 -8.75 -4.20 15.50
N ARG A 102 -9.84 -3.85 14.82
CA ARG A 102 -10.24 -4.54 13.59
C ARG A 102 -9.18 -4.37 12.50
N LEU A 103 -8.68 -5.50 11.98
CA LEU A 103 -7.70 -5.51 10.89
C LEU A 103 -8.37 -5.74 9.55
N ALA A 104 -7.98 -4.96 8.55
CA ALA A 104 -8.36 -5.20 7.17
C ALA A 104 -7.67 -6.47 6.64
N LEU A 105 -8.26 -7.18 5.67
CA LEU A 105 -7.56 -8.23 4.93
C LEU A 105 -7.00 -9.38 5.81
N LEU A 106 -7.61 -9.56 6.99
CA LEU A 106 -7.13 -10.49 8.02
C LEU A 106 -7.25 -11.95 7.56
N VAL A 107 -6.15 -12.68 7.72
CA VAL A 107 -6.11 -14.15 7.58
C VAL A 107 -6.17 -14.80 8.96
N THR A 108 -5.28 -14.40 9.85
CA THR A 108 -5.23 -14.86 11.24
C THR A 108 -4.48 -13.85 12.09
N ALA A 109 -4.80 -13.76 13.37
CA ALA A 109 -4.10 -12.93 14.33
C ALA A 109 -4.17 -13.54 15.72
N CYS A 110 -3.25 -13.17 16.59
CA CYS A 110 -3.30 -13.55 17.99
C CYS A 110 -2.71 -12.48 18.91
N ALA A 111 -3.14 -12.51 20.17
CA ALA A 111 -2.53 -11.74 21.24
C ALA A 111 -1.41 -12.59 21.86
N ALA A 112 -0.19 -12.05 21.89
CA ALA A 112 0.95 -12.71 22.52
C ALA A 112 0.91 -12.54 24.05
N PRO A 113 1.64 -13.39 24.79
CA PRO A 113 1.69 -13.30 26.26
C PRO A 113 2.38 -12.05 26.79
N ASP A 114 3.28 -11.45 26.01
CA ASP A 114 4.01 -10.22 26.34
C ASP A 114 3.17 -8.94 26.15
N GLY A 115 1.89 -9.09 25.78
CA GLY A 115 0.95 -7.99 25.56
C GLY A 115 1.00 -7.39 24.14
N SER A 116 1.82 -7.94 23.24
CA SER A 116 1.82 -7.54 21.84
C SER A 116 0.80 -8.31 21.00
N TYR A 117 0.64 -7.88 19.75
CA TYR A 117 -0.20 -8.52 18.77
C TYR A 117 0.62 -8.98 17.57
N TRP A 118 0.26 -10.16 17.06
CA TRP A 118 0.74 -10.66 15.78
C TRP A 118 -0.44 -10.86 14.83
N ALA A 119 -0.27 -10.50 13.56
CA ALA A 119 -1.29 -10.69 12.55
C ALA A 119 -0.70 -11.03 11.19
N VAL A 120 -1.49 -11.78 10.44
CA VAL A 120 -1.24 -12.14 9.07
C VAL A 120 -2.36 -11.59 8.21
N GLN A 121 -2.00 -10.83 7.18
CA GLN A 121 -2.93 -10.23 6.23
C GLN A 121 -2.60 -10.70 4.81
N SER A 122 -3.60 -10.75 3.93
CA SER A 122 -3.42 -11.19 2.56
C SER A 122 -4.17 -10.35 1.54
N TRP A 123 -3.44 -9.85 0.53
CA TRP A 123 -3.99 -9.03 -0.54
C TRP A 123 -3.07 -8.94 -1.77
N ARG A 124 -3.61 -8.43 -2.87
CA ARG A 124 -2.93 -8.39 -4.17
C ARG A 124 -2.32 -7.02 -4.43
N ARG A 125 -1.19 -6.74 -3.77
CA ARG A 125 -0.50 -5.45 -3.89
C ARG A 125 0.01 -5.16 -5.30
N THR A 126 0.52 -6.17 -6.01
CA THR A 126 1.21 -6.00 -7.31
C THR A 126 0.29 -6.14 -8.53
N LEU A 127 -1.01 -5.86 -8.39
CA LEU A 127 -1.91 -5.81 -9.55
C LEU A 127 -1.46 -4.70 -10.53
N PRO A 128 -1.48 -4.97 -11.85
CA PRO A 128 -1.26 -3.92 -12.83
C PRO A 128 -2.26 -2.77 -12.69
N ASN A 129 -1.78 -1.55 -12.92
CA ASN A 129 -2.61 -0.35 -12.84
C ASN A 129 -3.65 -0.29 -13.97
N PHE A 130 -4.63 0.59 -13.79
CA PHE A 130 -5.65 0.97 -14.78
C PHE A 130 -6.47 -0.22 -15.30
N GLY A 131 -6.84 -1.12 -14.38
CA GLY A 131 -7.64 -2.31 -14.68
C GLY A 131 -6.90 -3.36 -15.49
N GLY A 132 -5.56 -3.32 -15.54
CA GLY A 132 -4.76 -4.33 -16.19
C GLY A 132 -4.95 -5.71 -15.56
N ALA A 133 -4.94 -6.75 -16.40
CA ALA A 133 -5.10 -8.13 -15.95
C ALA A 133 -3.84 -8.61 -15.20
N PRO A 134 -3.99 -9.40 -14.13
CA PRO A 134 -2.85 -10.01 -13.45
C PRO A 134 -2.07 -10.92 -14.41
N THR A 135 -0.78 -11.12 -14.13
CA THR A 135 0.12 -11.98 -14.92
C THR A 135 0.80 -12.99 -14.01
N SER A 136 1.60 -13.91 -14.58
CA SER A 136 2.42 -14.82 -13.78
C SER A 136 3.44 -14.11 -12.88
N ARG A 137 3.78 -12.86 -13.17
CA ARG A 137 4.74 -12.05 -12.40
C ARG A 137 4.08 -11.04 -11.46
N LEU A 138 2.78 -10.75 -11.66
CA LEU A 138 2.08 -9.62 -11.03
C LEU A 138 0.69 -10.03 -10.55
N GLY A 139 0.32 -9.57 -9.36
CA GLY A 139 -1.01 -9.79 -8.80
C GLY A 139 -1.16 -11.11 -8.06
N ALA A 140 -0.07 -11.69 -7.54
CA ALA A 140 -0.15 -12.75 -6.55
C ALA A 140 -0.81 -12.26 -5.26
N TRP A 141 -1.40 -13.16 -4.50
CA TRP A 141 -1.85 -12.88 -3.13
C TRP A 141 -0.63 -12.86 -2.21
N GLU A 142 -0.27 -11.69 -1.70
CA GLU A 142 0.88 -11.51 -0.83
C GLU A 142 0.49 -11.82 0.62
N LEU A 143 1.32 -12.59 1.34
CA LEU A 143 1.13 -12.93 2.74
C LEU A 143 2.03 -12.03 3.60
N HIS A 144 1.43 -11.09 4.33
CA HIS A 144 2.15 -10.10 5.14
C HIS A 144 2.05 -10.46 6.62
N LEU A 145 3.18 -10.35 7.34
CA LEU A 145 3.23 -10.54 8.80
C LEU A 145 3.45 -9.20 9.50
N SER A 146 2.77 -9.03 10.63
CA SER A 146 2.86 -7.83 11.47
C SER A 146 3.04 -8.19 12.94
N HIS A 147 3.73 -7.33 13.68
CA HIS A 147 3.95 -7.40 15.13
C HIS A 147 3.94 -5.99 15.72
N TRP A 148 2.99 -5.70 16.61
CA TRP A 148 2.83 -4.37 17.16
C TRP A 148 2.27 -4.38 18.57
N THR A 149 2.33 -3.22 19.21
CA THR A 149 1.67 -2.89 20.46
C THR A 149 0.89 -1.59 20.27
N GLY A 150 -0.26 -1.45 20.92
CA GLY A 150 -1.06 -0.22 20.85
C GLY A 150 -1.76 -0.04 19.50
N GLU A 151 -1.77 1.19 19.00
CA GLU A 151 -2.54 1.60 17.82
C GLU A 151 -1.91 1.13 16.48
N THR A 152 -2.75 1.02 15.46
CA THR A 152 -2.32 0.81 14.07
C THR A 152 -2.13 2.14 13.36
N ALA A 153 -1.55 2.13 12.15
CA ALA A 153 -1.57 3.32 11.31
C ALA A 153 -3.00 3.79 11.01
N SER A 154 -3.18 5.09 10.79
CA SER A 154 -4.44 5.69 10.33
C SER A 154 -4.30 6.09 8.87
N LEU A 155 -5.19 5.56 8.04
CA LEU A 155 -5.36 5.97 6.65
C LEU A 155 -6.71 6.67 6.51
N GLU A 156 -6.66 7.98 6.38
CA GLU A 156 -7.83 8.82 6.16
C GLU A 156 -7.88 9.24 4.70
N ALA A 157 -9.07 9.20 4.11
CA ALA A 157 -9.28 9.54 2.70
C ALA A 157 -10.65 10.18 2.48
N TRP A 158 -10.70 11.09 1.52
CA TRP A 158 -11.88 11.82 1.07
C TRP A 158 -11.88 11.93 -0.44
N THR A 159 -13.07 12.12 -1.02
CA THR A 159 -13.28 12.35 -2.44
C THR A 159 -13.64 13.79 -2.71
N ASP A 160 -13.29 14.27 -3.89
CA ASP A 160 -13.69 15.59 -4.39
C ASP A 160 -13.73 15.59 -5.92
N TRP A 161 -13.96 16.75 -6.52
CA TRP A 161 -13.61 17.04 -7.89
C TRP A 161 -12.47 18.09 -7.95
N VAL A 162 -11.72 18.08 -9.05
CA VAL A 162 -10.63 19.05 -9.29
C VAL A 162 -10.77 19.70 -10.66
N TYR A 163 -10.20 20.90 -10.79
CA TYR A 163 -10.24 21.71 -12.00
C TYR A 163 -11.66 22.05 -12.41
N ALA A 164 -12.41 22.66 -11.48
CA ALA A 164 -13.81 23.07 -11.65
C ALA A 164 -14.72 21.90 -12.06
N GLY A 165 -14.67 20.81 -11.30
CA GLY A 165 -15.50 19.63 -11.55
C GLY A 165 -15.02 18.69 -12.66
N ARG A 166 -13.95 19.02 -13.40
CA ARG A 166 -13.56 18.28 -14.62
C ARG A 166 -13.09 16.85 -14.34
N TYR A 167 -12.42 16.61 -13.22
CA TYR A 167 -11.89 15.30 -12.87
C TYR A 167 -12.27 14.92 -11.46
N HIS A 168 -12.46 13.62 -11.21
CA HIS A 168 -12.63 13.11 -9.86
C HIS A 168 -11.29 13.16 -9.13
N HIS A 169 -11.36 13.33 -7.83
CA HIS A 169 -10.21 13.51 -6.97
C HIS A 169 -10.32 12.69 -5.69
N LEU A 170 -9.17 12.30 -5.16
CA LEU A 170 -9.00 11.71 -3.85
C LEU A 170 -7.88 12.44 -3.13
N PHE A 171 -8.06 12.72 -1.85
CA PHE A 171 -7.00 13.22 -0.99
C PHE A 171 -7.10 12.60 0.40
N GLY A 172 -6.04 12.72 1.17
CA GLY A 172 -6.01 12.15 2.51
C GLY A 172 -4.65 12.24 3.18
N ARG A 173 -4.52 11.55 4.30
CA ARG A 173 -3.27 11.46 5.05
C ARG A 173 -3.03 10.07 5.62
N LEU A 174 -1.76 9.70 5.71
CA LEU A 174 -1.29 8.49 6.35
C LEU A 174 -0.44 8.86 7.56
N THR A 175 -0.87 8.38 8.74
CA THR A 175 -0.17 8.64 10.00
C THR A 175 0.02 7.37 10.81
N TYR A 176 1.00 7.37 11.71
CA TYR A 176 1.22 6.32 12.70
C TYR A 176 1.73 6.97 13.99
N ALA A 177 1.11 6.68 15.13
CA ALA A 177 1.41 7.30 16.42
C ALA A 177 1.43 8.85 16.34
N GLY A 178 0.45 9.42 15.64
CA GLY A 178 0.33 10.88 15.42
C GLY A 178 1.38 11.49 14.48
N GLN A 179 2.30 10.69 13.94
CA GLN A 179 3.36 11.16 13.04
C GLN A 179 3.04 10.83 11.57
N PRO A 180 3.42 11.71 10.63
CA PRO A 180 3.24 11.45 9.20
C PRO A 180 4.09 10.28 8.72
N VAL A 181 3.58 9.52 7.77
CA VAL A 181 4.26 8.36 7.19
C VAL A 181 4.68 8.67 5.76
N TYR A 182 5.98 8.86 5.51
CA TYR A 182 6.53 9.20 4.19
C TYR A 182 7.95 8.64 3.99
N GLY A 183 8.37 8.54 2.73
CA GLY A 183 9.69 8.01 2.33
C GLY A 183 10.64 9.13 1.91
N PHE A 184 11.88 8.74 1.56
CA PHE A 184 12.96 9.68 1.22
C PHE A 184 13.47 9.53 -0.21
N SER A 185 13.28 8.38 -0.85
CA SER A 185 13.79 8.05 -2.18
C SER A 185 12.83 7.16 -2.97
N THR A 186 12.72 7.43 -4.27
CA THR A 186 11.80 6.72 -5.16
C THR A 186 12.38 6.58 -6.56
N THR A 187 11.94 5.57 -7.31
CA THR A 187 12.19 5.50 -8.75
C THR A 187 11.46 6.63 -9.48
N LYS A 188 11.79 6.84 -10.76
CA LYS A 188 11.08 7.79 -11.64
C LYS A 188 9.58 7.48 -11.79
N VAL A 189 9.19 6.23 -11.56
CA VAL A 189 7.79 5.77 -11.67
C VAL A 189 7.11 5.64 -10.30
N GLY A 190 7.71 6.18 -9.24
CA GLY A 190 7.09 6.28 -7.92
C GLY A 190 7.15 5.01 -7.06
N SER A 191 8.08 4.09 -7.34
CA SER A 191 8.35 2.95 -6.47
C SER A 191 9.33 3.36 -5.35
N PRO A 192 9.05 3.08 -4.08
CA PRO A 192 9.99 3.30 -2.98
C PRO A 192 11.36 2.66 -3.20
N LEU A 193 12.41 3.36 -2.80
CA LEU A 193 13.80 2.88 -2.80
C LEU A 193 14.42 2.86 -1.39
N ASP A 194 13.63 3.16 -0.38
CA ASP A 194 14.02 3.17 1.03
C ASP A 194 13.03 2.35 1.86
N ASP A 195 13.41 2.06 3.10
CA ASP A 195 12.66 1.23 4.04
C ASP A 195 11.57 1.95 4.82
N TYR A 196 11.39 3.24 4.57
CA TYR A 196 10.20 3.95 4.95
C TYR A 196 9.19 3.81 3.81
N GLY A 197 9.44 4.39 2.64
CA GLY A 197 8.54 4.54 1.50
C GLY A 197 7.56 3.37 1.26
N ARG A 198 6.28 3.69 1.09
CA ARG A 198 5.24 2.70 0.76
C ARG A 198 4.17 3.33 -0.10
N ASN A 199 3.74 2.60 -1.13
CA ASN A 199 2.65 3.04 -1.98
C ASN A 199 1.31 2.83 -1.30
N ILE A 200 0.42 3.81 -1.45
CA ILE A 200 -1.00 3.72 -1.20
C ILE A 200 -1.64 3.26 -2.52
N TYR A 201 -2.33 2.13 -2.47
CA TYR A 201 -2.95 1.50 -3.62
C TYR A 201 -4.44 1.82 -3.62
N VAL A 202 -4.97 2.23 -4.77
CA VAL A 202 -6.40 2.52 -4.94
C VAL A 202 -7.02 1.44 -5.82
N ASP A 203 -8.00 0.73 -5.27
CA ASP A 203 -8.90 -0.10 -6.04
C ASP A 203 -10.26 0.60 -6.18
N THR A 204 -10.89 0.47 -7.34
CA THR A 204 -12.19 1.08 -7.69
C THR A 204 -13.22 -0.01 -7.85
N LEU A 205 -14.40 0.14 -7.25
CA LEU A 205 -15.51 -0.80 -7.36
C LEU A 205 -16.40 -0.44 -8.56
N ASP A 206 -16.69 -1.42 -9.41
CA ASP A 206 -17.66 -1.31 -10.52
C ASP A 206 -17.43 -0.07 -11.39
N SER A 207 -16.18 0.11 -11.83
CA SER A 207 -15.77 1.22 -12.68
C SER A 207 -15.74 0.83 -14.16
N ARG A 208 -15.27 1.74 -15.02
CA ARG A 208 -14.98 1.46 -16.44
C ARG A 208 -14.03 0.27 -16.66
N TYR A 209 -13.28 -0.15 -15.65
CA TYR A 209 -12.42 -1.33 -15.71
C TYR A 209 -13.19 -2.66 -15.58
N GLY A 210 -14.50 -2.59 -15.34
CA GLY A 210 -15.40 -3.73 -15.24
C GLY A 210 -15.91 -3.96 -13.82
N LYS A 211 -16.80 -4.95 -13.68
CA LYS A 211 -17.42 -5.32 -12.39
C LYS A 211 -16.39 -5.75 -11.35
N GLY A 212 -16.72 -5.49 -10.08
CA GLY A 212 -15.92 -5.80 -8.90
C GLY A 212 -14.80 -4.80 -8.65
N TRP A 213 -13.93 -5.13 -7.70
CA TRP A 213 -12.75 -4.31 -7.38
C TRP A 213 -11.68 -4.44 -8.47
N ARG A 214 -11.22 -3.31 -8.99
CA ARG A 214 -10.16 -3.19 -10.01
C ARG A 214 -9.10 -2.20 -9.57
N ARG A 215 -7.82 -2.49 -9.80
CA ARG A 215 -6.73 -1.56 -9.48
C ARG A 215 -6.81 -0.33 -10.38
N GLU A 216 -6.90 0.85 -9.77
CA GLU A 216 -6.70 2.13 -10.44
C GLU A 216 -5.21 2.41 -10.56
N ASN A 217 -4.55 2.66 -9.42
CA ASN A 217 -3.16 3.08 -9.41
C ASN A 217 -2.54 2.88 -8.02
N ALA A 218 -1.28 3.26 -7.89
CA ALA A 218 -0.58 3.37 -6.63
C ALA A 218 0.28 4.64 -6.62
N PHE A 219 0.34 5.32 -5.47
CA PHE A 219 1.09 6.58 -5.31
C PHE A 219 1.66 6.69 -3.90
N LEU A 220 2.47 7.70 -3.65
CA LEU A 220 3.16 7.87 -2.36
C LEU A 220 2.52 9.00 -1.56
N ALA A 221 2.50 8.84 -0.24
CA ALA A 221 2.33 9.97 0.66
C ALA A 221 3.53 10.92 0.53
N HIS A 222 3.24 12.21 0.60
CA HIS A 222 4.20 13.29 0.41
C HIS A 222 5.06 13.48 1.66
N ARG A 223 6.34 13.75 1.42
CA ARG A 223 7.26 14.21 2.46
C ARG A 223 7.15 15.73 2.62
N PRO A 224 7.12 16.27 3.84
CA PRO A 224 7.16 15.58 5.14
C PRO A 224 5.78 15.35 5.79
N THR A 225 4.70 15.58 5.06
CA THR A 225 3.35 15.75 5.62
C THR A 225 2.58 14.44 5.80
N GLY A 226 2.96 13.37 5.08
CA GLY A 226 2.16 12.14 5.02
C GLY A 226 0.85 12.29 4.25
N VAL A 227 0.62 13.46 3.65
CA VAL A 227 -0.57 13.79 2.85
C VAL A 227 -0.43 13.16 1.46
N PHE A 228 -1.54 12.77 0.85
CA PHE A 228 -1.58 12.35 -0.54
C PHE A 228 -2.77 12.96 -1.24
N CYS A 229 -2.66 13.04 -2.56
CA CYS A 229 -3.72 13.48 -3.44
C CYS A 229 -3.57 12.79 -4.80
N TYR A 230 -4.68 12.44 -5.41
CA TYR A 230 -4.76 11.67 -6.64
C TYR A 230 -5.92 12.15 -7.49
N GLY A 231 -5.63 12.58 -8.72
CA GLY A 231 -6.65 12.89 -9.70
C GLY A 231 -6.87 11.70 -10.63
N PHE A 232 -8.14 11.40 -10.91
CA PHE A 232 -8.54 10.40 -11.88
C PHE A 232 -8.49 10.99 -13.29
N TYR A 233 -7.31 10.92 -13.91
CA TYR A 233 -7.06 11.40 -15.27
C TYR A 233 -7.09 10.26 -16.29
N PRO A 234 -7.31 10.54 -17.59
CA PRO A 234 -7.23 9.54 -18.65
C PRO A 234 -5.77 9.18 -18.99
N PHE A 235 -5.07 8.53 -18.05
CA PHE A 235 -3.69 8.07 -18.24
C PHE A 235 -3.54 6.98 -19.31
N THR A 236 -4.65 6.32 -19.67
CA THR A 236 -4.70 5.30 -20.72
C THR A 236 -5.94 5.51 -21.58
N SER A 237 -6.01 4.83 -22.73
CA SER A 237 -7.18 4.86 -23.63
C SER A 237 -8.48 4.34 -22.99
N ARG A 238 -8.40 3.61 -21.87
CA ARG A 238 -9.57 3.17 -21.09
C ARG A 238 -10.23 4.30 -20.29
N GLY A 239 -9.53 5.43 -20.15
CA GLY A 239 -9.92 6.52 -19.27
C GLY A 239 -9.74 6.20 -17.77
N PRO A 240 -10.16 7.13 -16.91
CA PRO A 240 -10.03 6.96 -15.47
C PRO A 240 -10.98 5.88 -14.90
N GLY A 241 -10.60 5.22 -13.81
CA GLY A 241 -11.41 4.20 -13.15
C GLY A 241 -12.44 4.74 -12.16
N ASN A 242 -13.14 5.83 -12.45
CA ASN A 242 -14.21 6.35 -11.57
C ASN A 242 -15.20 5.22 -11.26
N GLY A 243 -15.38 4.92 -9.97
CA GLY A 243 -16.15 3.78 -9.49
C GLY A 243 -17.14 4.19 -8.40
N SER A 244 -18.04 3.28 -8.04
CA SER A 244 -19.05 3.54 -7.00
C SER A 244 -18.45 3.65 -5.59
N LYS A 245 -17.28 3.03 -5.37
CA LYS A 245 -16.49 3.10 -4.14
C LYS A 245 -15.01 3.02 -4.47
N TYR A 246 -14.20 3.55 -3.57
CA TYR A 246 -12.74 3.43 -3.59
C TYR A 246 -12.27 2.68 -2.35
N ARG A 247 -11.39 1.70 -2.52
CA ARG A 247 -10.66 1.05 -1.44
C ARG A 247 -9.21 1.47 -1.53
N LEU A 248 -8.74 2.17 -0.51
CA LEU A 248 -7.33 2.49 -0.37
C LEU A 248 -6.69 1.47 0.57
N THR A 249 -5.55 0.93 0.18
CA THR A 249 -4.78 -0.03 0.99
C THR A 249 -3.32 0.35 0.98
N VAL A 250 -2.67 0.31 2.14
CA VAL A 250 -1.25 0.61 2.27
C VAL A 250 -0.59 -0.40 3.19
N VAL A 251 0.65 -0.73 2.85
CA VAL A 251 1.53 -1.54 3.67
C VAL A 251 1.81 -0.82 4.98
N GLY A 252 1.58 -1.46 6.12
CA GLY A 252 1.80 -0.83 7.44
C GLY A 252 3.26 -0.40 7.62
N PRO A 253 3.57 0.78 8.21
CA PRO A 253 4.96 1.19 8.44
C PRO A 253 5.70 0.20 9.36
N GLY A 254 7.01 0.05 9.16
CA GLY A 254 7.83 -0.90 9.93
C GLY A 254 7.26 -2.30 9.88
N VAL A 255 6.93 -2.87 11.04
CA VAL A 255 6.26 -4.18 11.13
C VAL A 255 4.82 -4.08 11.65
N THR A 256 4.19 -2.92 11.54
CA THR A 256 2.77 -2.74 11.92
C THR A 256 1.80 -3.31 10.87
N PRO A 257 0.52 -3.54 11.23
CA PRO A 257 -0.50 -4.04 10.31
C PRO A 257 -0.71 -3.20 9.04
N ASP A 258 -1.07 -3.88 7.96
CA ASP A 258 -1.65 -3.24 6.77
C ASP A 258 -2.97 -2.55 7.15
N VAL A 259 -3.21 -1.39 6.56
CA VAL A 259 -4.42 -0.62 6.82
C VAL A 259 -5.17 -0.34 5.52
N SER A 260 -6.49 -0.33 5.62
CA SER A 260 -7.36 -0.08 4.48
C SER A 260 -8.61 0.68 4.89
N VAL A 261 -9.04 1.58 4.01
CA VAL A 261 -10.29 2.33 4.14
C VAL A 261 -11.10 2.16 2.86
N VAL A 262 -12.42 2.13 3.01
CA VAL A 262 -13.37 2.16 1.89
C VAL A 262 -14.20 3.43 2.01
N ILE A 263 -14.22 4.22 0.94
CA ILE A 263 -14.97 5.47 0.85
C ILE A 263 -15.89 5.43 -0.37
N PRO A 264 -17.03 6.17 -0.35
CA PRO A 264 -17.87 6.29 -1.53
C PRO A 264 -17.10 6.93 -2.68
N GLY A 265 -17.44 6.55 -3.91
CA GLY A 265 -17.08 7.33 -5.08
C GLY A 265 -18.10 8.44 -5.32
N LEU A 266 -17.79 9.33 -6.26
CA LEU A 266 -18.68 10.42 -6.65
C LEU A 266 -19.30 10.13 -8.03
N HIS A 267 -20.42 10.77 -8.32
CA HIS A 267 -20.88 10.96 -9.69
C HIS A 267 -20.07 12.05 -10.39
N ASP A 268 -20.32 12.28 -11.68
CA ASP A 268 -19.69 13.41 -12.38
C ASP A 268 -20.26 14.74 -11.90
N PHE A 269 -19.39 15.71 -11.63
CA PHE A 269 -19.79 16.99 -11.07
C PHE A 269 -20.85 17.68 -11.93
N ASN A 270 -21.92 18.13 -11.27
CA ASN A 270 -22.93 18.97 -11.90
C ASN A 270 -22.89 20.38 -11.31
N ARG A 271 -22.36 21.33 -12.07
CA ARG A 271 -22.28 22.75 -11.65
C ARG A 271 -23.63 23.41 -11.33
N ASN A 272 -24.73 22.83 -11.82
CA ASN A 272 -26.09 23.32 -11.56
C ASN A 272 -26.73 22.62 -10.36
N SER A 273 -26.05 21.64 -9.74
CA SER A 273 -26.48 21.00 -8.50
C SER A 273 -25.95 21.81 -7.32
N PRO A 274 -26.82 22.45 -6.52
CA PRO A 274 -26.37 23.15 -5.30
C PRO A 274 -25.68 22.20 -4.31
N GLY A 275 -26.07 20.92 -4.31
CA GLY A 275 -25.45 19.90 -3.46
C GLY A 275 -24.01 19.60 -3.86
N ASP A 276 -23.72 19.50 -5.16
CA ASP A 276 -22.38 19.22 -5.66
C ASP A 276 -21.45 20.41 -5.38
N VAL A 277 -21.93 21.64 -5.64
CA VAL A 277 -21.17 22.88 -5.37
C VAL A 277 -20.87 23.02 -3.87
N ALA A 278 -21.86 22.73 -3.00
CA ALA A 278 -21.66 22.79 -1.55
C ALA A 278 -20.69 21.70 -1.07
N TYR A 279 -20.76 20.49 -1.64
CA TYR A 279 -19.85 19.40 -1.31
C TYR A 279 -18.41 19.73 -1.74
N GLU A 280 -18.21 20.18 -2.98
CA GLU A 280 -16.90 20.61 -3.51
C GLU A 280 -16.30 21.70 -2.60
N SER A 281 -17.07 22.75 -2.29
CA SER A 281 -16.59 23.80 -1.37
C SER A 281 -16.21 23.27 0.03
N GLN A 282 -16.95 22.28 0.55
CA GLN A 282 -16.63 21.66 1.83
C GLN A 282 -15.35 20.81 1.75
N GLN A 283 -15.16 20.05 0.67
CA GLN A 283 -14.00 19.19 0.48
C GLN A 283 -12.75 20.00 0.17
N ASN A 284 -12.84 21.11 -0.56
CA ASN A 284 -11.75 22.08 -0.74
C ASN A 284 -11.21 22.57 0.62
N ALA A 285 -12.11 23.05 1.49
CA ALA A 285 -11.75 23.51 2.83
C ALA A 285 -11.16 22.37 3.70
N ARG A 286 -11.66 21.14 3.53
CA ARG A 286 -11.11 19.96 4.20
C ARG A 286 -9.72 19.61 3.69
N GLN A 287 -9.51 19.67 2.38
CA GLN A 287 -8.22 19.41 1.76
C GLN A 287 -7.18 20.43 2.23
N ASP A 288 -7.53 21.72 2.31
CA ASP A 288 -6.64 22.75 2.86
C ASP A 288 -6.25 22.47 4.31
N SER A 289 -7.22 22.05 5.13
CA SER A 289 -7.00 21.68 6.53
C SER A 289 -6.10 20.43 6.67
N VAL A 290 -6.30 19.42 5.83
CA VAL A 290 -5.50 18.18 5.83
C VAL A 290 -4.10 18.42 5.27
N ALA A 291 -3.99 19.21 4.20
CA ALA A 291 -2.73 19.48 3.52
C ALA A 291 -1.74 20.20 4.43
N ALA A 292 -2.21 21.12 5.29
CA ALA A 292 -1.46 21.76 6.38
C ALA A 292 0.03 22.06 6.04
N GLY A 293 0.28 22.68 4.88
CA GLY A 293 1.63 23.02 4.41
C GLY A 293 2.21 22.11 3.32
N ASP A 294 1.49 21.09 2.87
CA ASP A 294 1.86 20.28 1.71
C ASP A 294 1.92 21.13 0.44
N LYS A 295 3.00 20.98 -0.34
CA LYS A 295 3.23 21.81 -1.53
C LYS A 295 2.54 21.32 -2.80
N LYS A 296 2.04 20.08 -2.80
CA LYS A 296 1.56 19.39 -4.01
C LYS A 296 0.05 19.14 -3.98
N CYS A 297 -0.53 18.91 -2.80
CA CYS A 297 -1.97 18.70 -2.62
C CYS A 297 -2.69 20.01 -2.33
N LYS A 298 -2.71 20.91 -3.32
CA LYS A 298 -3.32 22.24 -3.22
C LYS A 298 -4.34 22.55 -4.32
N VAL A 299 -4.49 21.63 -5.28
CA VAL A 299 -5.38 21.84 -6.41
C VAL A 299 -6.72 21.24 -6.07
N HIS A 300 -7.76 22.04 -6.25
CA HIS A 300 -9.17 21.69 -6.24
C HIS A 300 -9.88 22.62 -7.23
#